data_AF-A0A951FYY4-F1
#
_entry.id   AF-A0A951FYY4-F1
#
_cell.length_a   1.000
_cell.length_b   1.000
_cell.length_c   1.000
_cell.angle_alpha   90.00
_cell.angle_beta   90.00
_cell.angle_gamma   90.00
#
_symmetry.space_group_name_H-M   'P 1'
#
loop_
_entity.id
_entity.type
_entity.pdbx_description
1 polymer ?
#
loop_
_entity_poly.entity_id
_entity_poly.type
_entity_poly.pdbx_seq_one_letter_code
_entity_poly.pdbx_strand_id
1 'polypeptide(L)'
;MESTHRERVETLLSEAAAEHASLRARLPSDLRESLPVDAQGVTRAIDHLAVAAGLSDSERRALIRPHAVNPAVLHARVFGGAPLTRDTVVASFVEGARVRADALVALADVIGGEPLGHKVRELLVADPPPAEADADDVTAALRATYAAHERAAMLIAARLDAE
;
A
#
# COMPACT_ATOMS: atom_id res chain seq x y z
N MET A 1 -26.37 12.00 -3.05
CA MET A 1 -25.36 11.56 -4.02
C MET A 1 -24.44 10.63 -3.28
N GLU A 2 -24.34 9.38 -3.71
CA GLU A 2 -23.28 8.49 -3.20
C GLU A 2 -21.92 9.04 -3.66
N SER A 3 -20.90 8.94 -2.81
CA SER A 3 -19.54 9.34 -3.19
C SER A 3 -19.01 8.39 -4.24
N THR A 4 -18.28 8.90 -5.22
CA THR A 4 -17.57 8.09 -6.21
C THR A 4 -16.52 7.18 -5.55
N HIS A 5 -16.15 6.07 -6.19
CA HIS A 5 -15.05 5.21 -5.75
C HIS A 5 -13.74 5.99 -5.68
N ARG A 6 -13.49 6.89 -6.64
CA ARG A 6 -12.32 7.77 -6.62
C ARG A 6 -12.30 8.66 -5.38
N GLU A 7 -13.41 9.33 -5.06
CA GLU A 7 -13.51 10.16 -3.84
C GLU A 7 -13.33 9.32 -2.57
N ARG A 8 -13.87 8.09 -2.56
CA ARG A 8 -13.71 7.19 -1.42
C ARG A 8 -12.27 6.75 -1.23
N VAL A 9 -11.56 6.39 -2.30
CA VAL A 9 -10.13 6.04 -2.23
C VAL A 9 -9.31 7.25 -1.80
N GLU A 10 -9.55 8.43 -2.37
CA GLU A 10 -8.87 9.68 -1.98
C GLU A 10 -9.05 9.99 -0.48
N THR A 11 -10.26 9.78 0.04
CA THR A 11 -10.54 9.91 1.48
C THR A 11 -9.73 8.90 2.30
N LEU A 12 -9.73 7.62 1.92
CA LEU A 12 -8.99 6.58 2.64
C LEU A 12 -7.48 6.84 2.68
N LEU A 13 -6.92 7.33 1.56
CA LEU A 13 -5.51 7.69 1.46
C LEU A 13 -5.18 8.90 2.33
N SER A 14 -6.01 9.95 2.29
CA SER A 14 -5.78 11.17 3.08
C SER A 14 -5.94 10.93 4.59
N GLU A 15 -6.93 10.15 5.01
CA GLU A 15 -7.12 9.74 6.40
C GLU A 15 -5.91 8.95 6.93
N ALA A 16 -5.44 7.96 6.17
CA ALA A 16 -4.30 7.14 6.56
C ALA A 16 -2.98 7.95 6.59
N ALA A 17 -2.79 8.88 5.66
CA ALA A 17 -1.66 9.81 5.67
C ALA A 17 -1.67 10.72 6.93
N ALA A 18 -2.85 11.21 7.33
CA ALA A 18 -3.00 12.01 8.55
C ALA A 18 -2.73 11.17 9.82
N GLU A 19 -3.23 9.94 9.88
CA GLU A 19 -2.93 8.99 10.96
C GLU A 19 -1.43 8.70 11.06
N HIS A 20 -0.77 8.44 9.93
CA HIS A 20 0.66 8.19 9.87
C HIS A 20 1.49 9.40 10.30
N ALA A 21 1.12 10.61 9.87
CA ALA A 21 1.77 11.85 10.31
C ALA A 21 1.64 12.06 11.84
N SER A 22 0.45 11.82 12.39
CA SER A 22 0.18 11.91 13.84
C SER A 22 0.94 10.84 14.64
N LEU A 23 1.10 9.63 14.11
CA LEU A 23 1.96 8.61 14.70
C LEU A 23 3.42 9.06 14.69
N ARG A 24 3.96 9.47 13.54
CA ARG A 24 5.36 9.90 13.40
C ARG A 24 5.68 11.06 14.35
N ALA A 25 4.78 12.03 14.52
CA ALA A 25 5.00 13.17 15.42
C ALA A 25 5.22 12.77 16.88
N ARG A 26 4.75 11.59 17.30
CA ARG A 26 4.84 11.08 18.68
C ARG A 26 5.99 10.10 18.90
N LEU A 27 6.71 9.73 17.83
CA LEU A 27 7.78 8.73 17.90
C LEU A 27 9.16 9.36 18.14
N PRO A 28 10.05 8.67 18.89
CA PRO A 28 11.49 8.92 18.91
C PRO A 28 12.10 9.03 17.49
N SER A 29 13.21 9.76 17.34
CA SER A 29 13.83 10.03 16.02
C SER A 29 14.25 8.76 15.26
N ASP A 30 14.84 7.80 15.97
CA ASP A 30 15.23 6.49 15.46
C ASP A 30 14.05 5.68 14.93
N LEU A 31 12.90 5.73 15.61
CA LEU A 31 11.66 5.08 15.14
C LEU A 31 10.94 5.84 14.02
N ARG A 32 11.12 7.16 13.92
CA ARG A 32 10.58 7.95 12.80
C ARG A 32 11.27 7.64 11.48
N GLU A 33 12.53 7.27 11.52
CA GLU A 33 13.34 6.90 10.35
C GLU A 33 13.00 5.51 9.81
N SER A 34 12.53 4.62 10.69
CA SER A 34 12.09 3.27 10.30
C SER A 34 10.66 3.22 9.73
N LEU A 35 9.89 4.31 9.78
CA LEU A 35 8.54 4.39 9.18
C LEU A 35 8.51 5.38 8.00
N PRO A 36 9.08 5.01 6.83
CA PRO A 36 9.26 5.92 5.72
C PRO A 36 7.98 6.21 4.93
N VAL A 37 6.99 5.33 4.99
CA VAL A 37 5.76 5.32 4.16
C VAL A 37 4.54 4.89 4.97
N ASP A 38 3.36 5.37 4.57
CA ASP A 38 2.10 4.79 5.02
C ASP A 38 1.71 3.63 4.12
N ALA A 39 1.55 2.45 4.72
CA ALA A 39 1.12 1.25 4.02
C ALA A 39 -0.36 0.93 4.24
N GLN A 40 -1.02 1.61 5.18
CA GLN A 40 -2.41 1.37 5.55
C GLN A 40 -3.38 1.97 4.53
N GLY A 41 -3.12 3.18 4.03
CA GLY A 41 -3.96 3.81 3.02
C GLY A 41 -4.16 2.92 1.80
N VAL A 42 -3.06 2.42 1.22
CA VAL A 42 -3.09 1.51 0.07
C VAL A 42 -3.83 0.21 0.39
N THR A 43 -3.61 -0.38 1.57
CA THR A 43 -4.32 -1.61 1.97
C THR A 43 -5.82 -1.39 2.13
N ARG A 44 -6.24 -0.26 2.72
CA ARG A 44 -7.67 0.11 2.83
C ARG A 44 -8.29 0.37 1.45
N ALA A 45 -7.54 0.98 0.54
CA ALA A 45 -7.97 1.20 -0.84
C ALA A 45 -8.15 -0.12 -1.60
N ILE A 46 -7.19 -1.05 -1.51
CA ILE A 46 -7.28 -2.39 -2.11
C ILE A 46 -8.53 -3.12 -1.60
N ASP A 47 -8.81 -3.08 -0.29
CA ASP A 47 -10.01 -3.71 0.27
C ASP A 47 -11.30 -3.10 -0.29
N HIS A 48 -11.38 -1.75 -0.33
CA HIS A 48 -12.53 -1.06 -0.90
C HIS A 48 -12.76 -1.43 -2.37
N LEU A 49 -11.69 -1.44 -3.19
CA LEU A 49 -11.76 -1.78 -4.61
C LEU A 49 -12.15 -3.24 -4.83
N ALA A 50 -11.67 -4.15 -3.99
CA ALA A 50 -12.05 -5.56 -4.04
C ALA A 50 -13.55 -5.75 -3.74
N VAL A 51 -14.10 -5.03 -2.76
CA VAL A 51 -15.55 -5.03 -2.48
C VAL A 51 -16.32 -4.50 -3.68
N ALA A 52 -15.89 -3.37 -4.26
CA ALA A 52 -16.55 -2.76 -5.41
C ALA A 52 -16.54 -3.66 -6.65
N ALA A 53 -15.46 -4.43 -6.85
CA ALA A 53 -15.34 -5.43 -7.91
C ALA A 53 -16.16 -6.71 -7.66
N GLY A 54 -16.90 -6.80 -6.55
CA GLY A 54 -17.76 -7.94 -6.25
C GLY A 54 -17.02 -9.20 -5.76
N LEU A 55 -15.76 -9.08 -5.30
CA LEU A 55 -15.02 -10.22 -4.74
C LEU A 55 -15.69 -10.71 -3.46
N SER A 56 -15.75 -12.03 -3.31
CA SER A 56 -16.21 -12.68 -2.08
C SER A 56 -15.28 -12.39 -0.90
N ASP A 57 -15.76 -12.59 0.32
CA ASP A 57 -14.93 -12.45 1.53
C ASP A 57 -13.72 -13.41 1.53
N SER A 58 -13.83 -14.59 0.91
CA SER A 58 -12.69 -15.50 0.74
C SER A 58 -11.63 -14.92 -0.20
N GLU A 59 -12.03 -14.34 -1.33
CA GLU A 59 -11.12 -13.75 -2.31
C GLU A 59 -10.48 -12.48 -1.77
N ARG A 60 -11.26 -11.62 -1.12
CA ARG A 60 -10.76 -10.45 -0.38
C ARG A 60 -9.74 -10.84 0.67
N ARG A 61 -10.03 -11.87 1.48
CA ARG A 61 -9.05 -12.37 2.47
C ARG A 61 -7.81 -12.93 1.81
N ALA A 62 -7.90 -13.62 0.68
CA ALA A 62 -6.74 -14.11 -0.03
C ALA A 62 -5.86 -12.95 -0.55
N LEU A 63 -6.48 -11.87 -1.01
CA LEU A 63 -5.82 -10.65 -1.47
C LEU A 63 -5.16 -9.87 -0.32
N ILE A 64 -5.84 -9.77 0.82
CA ILE A 64 -5.44 -8.89 1.95
C ILE A 64 -4.60 -9.60 3.00
N ARG A 65 -4.76 -10.92 3.20
CA ARG A 65 -4.01 -11.68 4.21
C ARG A 65 -2.49 -11.53 4.06
N PRO A 66 -1.93 -11.51 2.84
CA PRO A 66 -0.52 -11.17 2.64
C PRO A 66 -0.13 -9.77 3.14
N HIS A 67 -1.06 -8.79 3.16
CA HIS A 67 -0.85 -7.45 3.69
C HIS A 67 -0.97 -7.34 5.22
N ALA A 68 -1.63 -8.30 5.88
CA ALA A 68 -1.92 -8.28 7.32
C ALA A 68 -0.67 -8.52 8.19
N VAL A 69 0.41 -9.03 7.59
CA VAL A 69 1.72 -9.19 8.21
C VAL A 69 2.66 -8.14 7.63
N ASN A 70 2.59 -6.91 8.16
CA ASN A 70 3.74 -6.01 8.13
C ASN A 70 4.49 -6.22 9.44
N PRO A 71 5.62 -6.97 9.45
CA PRO A 71 6.44 -7.20 10.63
C PRO A 71 6.81 -5.91 11.39
N ALA A 72 6.94 -4.77 10.69
CA ALA A 72 7.22 -3.48 11.31
C ALA A 72 6.04 -2.92 12.13
N VAL A 73 4.80 -3.13 11.66
CA VAL A 73 3.57 -2.74 12.37
C VAL A 73 3.28 -3.71 13.52
N LEU A 74 3.61 -4.99 13.35
CA LEU A 74 3.54 -5.98 14.44
C LEU A 74 4.59 -5.72 15.51
N HIS A 75 5.80 -5.27 15.15
CA HIS A 75 6.84 -4.98 16.11
C HIS A 75 6.51 -3.78 17.00
N ALA A 76 6.04 -2.66 16.42
CA ALA A 76 5.60 -1.49 17.20
C ALA A 76 4.37 -1.75 18.07
N ARG A 77 3.54 -2.75 17.74
CA ARG A 77 2.23 -3.01 18.38
C ARG A 77 2.23 -4.21 19.34
N VAL A 78 3.22 -5.12 19.27
CA VAL A 78 3.17 -6.42 19.98
C VAL A 78 4.36 -6.73 20.89
N PHE A 79 5.55 -6.13 20.74
CA PHE A 79 6.72 -6.64 21.48
C PHE A 79 7.43 -5.62 22.39
N GLY A 80 7.37 -5.89 23.70
CA GLY A 80 8.32 -5.41 24.71
C GLY A 80 9.67 -6.15 24.67
N GLY A 81 10.16 -6.48 23.47
CA GLY A 81 11.47 -7.05 23.18
C GLY A 81 12.18 -6.18 22.16
N ALA A 82 13.52 -6.14 22.20
CA ALA A 82 14.39 -5.15 21.54
C ALA A 82 13.88 -4.66 20.16
N PRO A 83 13.96 -3.34 19.88
CA PRO A 83 13.54 -2.77 18.60
C PRO A 83 14.14 -3.51 17.40
N LEU A 84 13.32 -3.85 16.40
CA LEU A 84 13.83 -4.34 15.12
C LEU A 84 14.81 -3.30 14.55
N THR A 85 15.86 -3.79 13.89
CA THR A 85 16.78 -2.90 13.18
C THR A 85 16.03 -2.19 12.05
N ARG A 86 16.50 -0.99 11.70
CA ARG A 86 16.01 -0.23 10.54
C ARG A 86 15.92 -1.13 9.31
N ASP A 87 16.95 -1.92 9.03
CA ASP A 87 17.03 -2.76 7.83
C ASP A 87 15.94 -3.83 7.81
N THR A 88 15.61 -4.42 8.97
CA THR A 88 14.52 -5.40 9.07
C THR A 88 13.16 -4.76 8.81
N VAL A 89 12.96 -3.55 9.33
CA VAL A 89 11.74 -2.79 9.09
C VAL A 89 11.62 -2.39 7.62
N VAL A 90 12.69 -1.88 7.02
CA VAL A 90 12.73 -1.49 5.61
C VAL A 90 12.49 -2.70 4.71
N ALA A 91 13.16 -3.83 4.95
CA ALA A 91 12.94 -5.08 4.20
C ALA A 91 11.47 -5.53 4.25
N SER A 92 10.81 -5.35 5.40
CA SER A 92 9.38 -5.62 5.56
C SER A 92 8.50 -4.71 4.69
N PHE A 93 8.85 -3.42 4.56
CA PHE A 93 8.15 -2.51 3.67
C PHE A 93 8.35 -2.84 2.19
N VAL A 94 9.55 -3.27 1.80
CA VAL A 94 9.87 -3.72 0.43
C VAL A 94 9.04 -4.93 0.07
N GLU A 95 9.02 -5.94 0.94
CA GLU A 95 8.23 -7.15 0.69
C GLU A 95 6.73 -6.85 0.63
N GLY A 96 6.25 -6.04 1.58
CA GLY A 96 4.87 -5.57 1.56
C GLY A 96 4.55 -4.74 0.31
N ALA A 97 5.52 -4.06 -0.30
CA ALA A 97 5.30 -3.31 -1.52
C ALA A 97 5.06 -4.26 -2.71
N ARG A 98 5.87 -5.32 -2.85
CA ARG A 98 5.70 -6.34 -3.92
C ARG A 98 4.32 -6.98 -3.88
N VAL A 99 3.92 -7.40 -2.68
CA VAL A 99 2.61 -8.04 -2.47
C VAL A 99 1.46 -7.08 -2.83
N ARG A 100 1.58 -5.79 -2.54
CA ARG A 100 0.56 -4.78 -2.91
C ARG A 100 0.54 -4.50 -4.41
N ALA A 101 1.70 -4.49 -5.06
CA ALA A 101 1.78 -4.36 -6.51
C ALA A 101 1.02 -5.51 -7.19
N ASP A 102 1.23 -6.75 -6.76
CA ASP A 102 0.51 -7.91 -7.29
C ASP A 102 -1.01 -7.80 -7.07
N ALA A 103 -1.44 -7.36 -5.88
CA ALA A 103 -2.85 -7.17 -5.57
C ALA A 103 -3.50 -6.09 -6.45
N LEU A 104 -2.80 -4.98 -6.71
CA LEU A 104 -3.28 -3.90 -7.57
C LEU A 104 -3.38 -4.34 -9.03
N VAL A 105 -2.42 -5.12 -9.53
CA VAL A 105 -2.48 -5.70 -10.88
C VAL A 105 -3.65 -6.66 -11.00
N ALA A 106 -3.83 -7.57 -10.04
CA ALA A 106 -4.95 -8.50 -10.05
C ALA A 106 -6.32 -7.79 -10.03
N LEU A 107 -6.47 -6.74 -9.22
CA LEU A 107 -7.68 -5.93 -9.22
C LEU A 107 -7.92 -5.20 -10.54
N ALA A 108 -6.86 -4.63 -11.13
CA ALA A 108 -6.92 -3.97 -12.42
C ALA A 108 -7.37 -4.92 -13.54
N ASP A 109 -6.84 -6.15 -13.55
CA ASP A 109 -7.22 -7.19 -14.50
C ASP A 109 -8.70 -7.60 -14.32
N VAL A 110 -9.18 -7.72 -13.07
CA VAL A 110 -10.59 -8.07 -12.78
C VAL A 110 -11.55 -6.95 -13.18
N ILE A 111 -11.23 -5.69 -12.87
CA ILE A 111 -12.13 -4.54 -13.04
C ILE A 111 -12.14 -4.03 -14.48
N GLY A 112 -10.96 -3.86 -15.07
CA GLY A 112 -10.82 -3.20 -16.37
C GLY A 112 -10.27 -4.10 -17.46
N GLY A 113 -10.05 -5.38 -17.18
CA GLY A 113 -9.42 -6.32 -18.10
C GLY A 113 -7.97 -5.95 -18.41
N GLU A 114 -7.43 -6.61 -19.44
CA GLU A 114 -6.05 -6.43 -19.89
C GLU A 114 -5.64 -4.96 -20.14
N PRO A 115 -6.49 -4.07 -20.69
CA PRO A 115 -6.10 -2.67 -20.90
C PRO A 115 -5.78 -1.92 -19.60
N LEU A 116 -6.60 -2.10 -18.55
CA LEU A 116 -6.34 -1.47 -17.26
C LEU A 116 -5.17 -2.14 -16.55
N GLY A 117 -5.12 -3.47 -16.60
CA GLY A 117 -4.01 -4.28 -16.08
C GLY A 117 -2.66 -3.83 -16.61
N HIS A 118 -2.55 -3.66 -17.94
CA HIS A 118 -1.34 -3.19 -18.59
C HIS A 118 -0.92 -1.80 -18.09
N LYS A 119 -1.86 -0.86 -18.03
CA LYS A 119 -1.59 0.51 -17.57
C LYS A 119 -1.14 0.57 -16.11
N VAL A 120 -1.73 -0.27 -15.24
CA VAL A 120 -1.26 -0.41 -13.85
C VAL A 120 0.13 -1.01 -13.80
N ARG A 121 0.42 -2.08 -14.58
CA ARG A 121 1.76 -2.67 -14.66
C ARG A 121 2.81 -1.65 -15.11
N GLU A 122 2.55 -0.87 -16.15
CA GLU A 122 3.45 0.20 -16.62
C GLU A 122 3.76 1.22 -15.51
N LEU A 123 2.73 1.64 -14.78
CA LEU A 123 2.86 2.60 -13.69
C LEU A 123 3.69 2.04 -12.52
N LEU A 124 3.54 0.75 -12.20
CA LEU A 124 4.28 0.08 -11.12
C LEU A 124 5.73 -0.23 -11.50
N VAL A 125 6.01 -0.50 -12.78
CA VAL A 125 7.37 -0.72 -13.30
C VAL A 125 8.19 0.57 -13.32
N ALA A 126 7.55 1.74 -13.44
CA ALA A 126 8.24 3.02 -13.41
C ALA A 126 8.85 3.34 -12.04
N ASP A 127 8.24 2.86 -10.95
CA ASP A 127 8.66 3.08 -9.56
C ASP A 127 8.68 1.74 -8.78
N PRO A 128 9.55 0.78 -9.14
CA PRO A 128 9.52 -0.56 -8.58
C PRO A 128 9.97 -0.55 -7.10
N PRO A 129 9.56 -1.55 -6.29
CA PRO A 129 10.14 -1.75 -4.97
C PRO A 129 11.67 -1.85 -5.06
N PRO A 130 12.44 -1.26 -4.12
CA PRO A 130 13.89 -1.31 -4.18
C PRO A 130 14.39 -2.76 -4.07
N ALA A 131 15.50 -3.05 -4.75
CA ALA A 131 16.07 -4.39 -4.79
C ALA A 131 16.66 -4.80 -3.43
N GLU A 132 17.34 -3.86 -2.77
CA GLU A 132 18.07 -4.06 -1.52
C GLU A 132 17.55 -3.10 -0.43
N ALA A 133 17.46 -3.60 0.81
CA ALA A 133 16.89 -2.86 1.94
C ALA A 133 17.88 -1.89 2.60
N ASP A 134 19.16 -2.05 2.31
CA ASP A 134 20.30 -1.28 2.85
C ASP A 134 20.87 -0.27 1.86
N ALA A 135 20.28 -0.12 0.67
CA ALA A 135 20.67 0.92 -0.28
C ALA A 135 20.52 2.33 0.30
N ASP A 136 21.45 3.24 -0.06
CA ASP A 136 21.51 4.60 0.46
C ASP A 136 20.21 5.40 0.21
N ASP A 137 19.51 5.12 -0.89
CA ASP A 137 18.29 5.80 -1.34
C ASP A 137 17.01 5.00 -1.07
N VAL A 138 17.08 3.89 -0.31
CA VAL A 138 15.96 2.95 -0.10
C VAL A 138 14.70 3.63 0.41
N THR A 139 14.82 4.64 1.26
CA THR A 139 13.69 5.42 1.78
C THR A 139 13.01 6.24 0.69
N ALA A 140 13.79 6.86 -0.20
CA ALA A 140 13.25 7.64 -1.31
C ALA A 140 12.60 6.73 -2.34
N ALA A 141 13.25 5.61 -2.68
CA ALA A 141 12.70 4.58 -3.55
C ALA A 141 11.38 4.03 -3.01
N LEU A 142 11.31 3.63 -1.74
CA LEU A 142 10.07 3.16 -1.11
C LEU A 142 8.94 4.19 -1.18
N ARG A 143 9.23 5.48 -0.97
CA ARG A 143 8.22 6.53 -1.11
C ARG A 143 7.69 6.64 -2.53
N ALA A 144 8.56 6.56 -3.53
CA ALA A 144 8.16 6.55 -4.94
C ALA A 144 7.28 5.33 -5.26
N THR A 145 7.67 4.15 -4.79
CA THR A 145 6.89 2.90 -4.94
C THR A 145 5.48 3.03 -4.35
N TYR A 146 5.35 3.49 -3.11
CA TYR A 146 4.03 3.63 -2.48
C TYR A 146 3.19 4.74 -3.14
N ALA A 147 3.82 5.83 -3.60
CA ALA A 147 3.12 6.84 -4.39
C ALA A 147 2.60 6.26 -5.73
N ALA A 148 3.33 5.33 -6.36
CA ALA A 148 2.83 4.61 -7.53
C ALA A 148 1.66 3.70 -7.16
N HIS A 149 1.69 3.03 -6.01
CA HIS A 149 0.55 2.22 -5.54
C HIS A 149 -0.71 3.06 -5.33
N GLU A 150 -0.58 4.24 -4.75
CA GLU A 150 -1.70 5.19 -4.57
C GLU A 150 -2.27 5.63 -5.93
N ARG A 151 -1.41 5.99 -6.88
CA ARG A 151 -1.83 6.35 -8.24
C ARG A 151 -2.52 5.18 -8.96
N ALA A 152 -2.03 3.95 -8.79
CA ALA A 152 -2.66 2.75 -9.34
C ALA A 152 -4.07 2.54 -8.74
N ALA A 153 -4.22 2.65 -7.42
CA ALA A 153 -5.52 2.54 -6.76
C ALA A 153 -6.51 3.60 -7.28
N MET A 154 -6.06 4.84 -7.45
CA MET A 154 -6.87 5.92 -8.02
C MET A 154 -7.28 5.67 -9.47
N LEU A 155 -6.39 5.09 -10.28
CA LEU A 155 -6.68 4.72 -11.67
C LEU A 155 -7.75 3.61 -11.74
N ILE A 156 -7.65 2.60 -10.88
CA ILE A 156 -8.63 1.52 -10.77
C ILE A 156 -9.99 2.07 -10.30
N ALA A 157 -9.99 2.93 -9.29
CA ALA A 157 -11.21 3.57 -8.78
C ALA A 157 -11.92 4.38 -9.87
N ALA A 158 -11.18 5.18 -10.65
CA ALA A 158 -11.73 5.96 -11.75
C ALA A 158 -12.33 5.09 -12.86
N ARG A 159 -11.85 3.85 -13.04
CA ARG A 159 -12.46 2.91 -13.99
C ARG A 159 -13.81 2.41 -13.50
N LEU A 160 -13.94 2.11 -12.21
CA LEU A 160 -15.21 1.71 -11.59
C LEU A 160 -16.26 2.83 -11.67
N ASP A 161 -15.85 4.08 -11.47
CA ASP A 161 -16.75 5.23 -11.58
C ASP A 161 -17.29 5.46 -13.02
N ALA A 162 -16.65 4.86 -14.02
CA ALA A 162 -17.03 4.97 -15.42
C ALA A 162 -17.91 3.81 -15.91
N GLU A 163 -18.27 2.85 -15.04
CA GLU A 163 -19.25 1.78 -15.30
C GLU A 163 -20.69 2.24 -15.00
#